data_AF-Q2JAV0-F1
#
_entry.id   AF-Q2JAV0-F1
#
_cell.length_a   1.000
_cell.length_b   1.000
_cell.length_c   1.000
_cell.angle_alpha   90.00
_cell.angle_beta   90.00
_cell.angle_gamma   90.00
#
_symmetry.space_group_name_H-M   'P 1'
#
loop_
_entity.id
_entity.type
_entity.pdbx_description
1 polymer ?
#
loop_
_entity_poly.entity_id
_entity_poly.type
_entity_poly.pdbx_seq_one_letter_code
_entity_poly.pdbx_strand_id
1 'polypeptide(L)'
;MIREDRVWVVDWGWPAQGAGWVDAAFMVIRLIGAGHTPQQAEQWAAGLDCWAGGTDEDRTAFACHVAGLWSMRAAQSDSLAAQNRAALARSYATWRLT
;
A
#
# COMPACT_ATOMS: atom_id res chain seq x y z
N MET A 1 14.90 -3.42 8.48
CA MET A 1 16.26 -3.04 8.92
C MET A 1 17.20 -3.23 7.74
N ILE A 2 18.08 -2.28 7.45
CA ILE A 2 19.10 -2.39 6.40
C ILE A 2 20.46 -2.34 7.09
N ARG A 3 21.36 -3.26 6.79
CA ARG A 3 22.79 -3.18 7.17
C ARG A 3 23.61 -3.75 6.04
N GLU A 4 24.66 -3.01 5.67
CA GLU A 4 25.55 -3.37 4.56
C GLU A 4 24.73 -3.69 3.30
N ASP A 5 24.83 -4.93 2.81
CA ASP A 5 24.14 -5.44 1.63
C ASP A 5 22.87 -6.25 1.95
N ARG A 6 22.41 -6.25 3.22
CA ARG A 6 21.28 -7.06 3.67
C ARG A 6 20.08 -6.24 4.11
N VAL A 7 18.91 -6.73 3.71
CA VAL A 7 17.61 -6.23 4.14
C VAL A 7 16.93 -7.29 4.99
N TRP A 8 16.52 -6.91 6.20
CA TRP A 8 15.65 -7.72 7.06
C TRP A 8 14.25 -7.13 7.13
N VAL A 9 13.27 -7.96 6.80
CA VAL A 9 11.85 -7.70 7.07
C VAL A 9 11.60 -8.03 8.54
N VAL A 10 11.19 -7.03 9.30
CA VAL A 10 10.93 -7.12 10.76
C VAL A 10 9.46 -6.81 11.02
N ASP A 11 9.05 -6.83 12.29
CA ASP A 11 7.67 -6.51 12.72
C ASP A 11 6.62 -7.50 12.18
N TRP A 12 6.88 -8.79 12.38
CA TRP A 12 5.96 -9.90 12.06
C TRP A 12 4.90 -10.14 13.14
N GLY A 13 4.47 -9.09 13.86
CA GLY A 13 3.49 -9.23 14.94
C GLY A 13 2.07 -9.53 14.45
N TRP A 14 1.77 -9.22 13.18
CA TRP A 14 0.44 -9.33 12.57
C TRP A 14 0.47 -9.85 11.13
N PRO A 15 1.00 -11.07 10.86
CA PRO A 15 0.91 -11.67 9.54
C PRO A 15 -0.52 -12.08 9.21
N ALA A 16 -0.87 -12.06 7.93
CA ALA A 16 -2.17 -12.53 7.44
C ALA A 16 -1.97 -13.31 6.14
N GLN A 17 -2.89 -14.24 5.87
CA GLN A 17 -2.97 -14.89 4.56
C GLN A 17 -3.61 -13.92 3.56
N GLY A 18 -3.01 -13.80 2.37
CA GLY A 18 -3.51 -12.95 1.30
C GLY A 18 -3.00 -13.38 -0.07
N ALA A 19 -3.51 -12.75 -1.13
CA ALA A 19 -2.98 -12.96 -2.47
C ALA A 19 -1.55 -12.41 -2.57
N GLY A 20 -0.67 -13.07 -3.34
CA GLY A 20 0.76 -12.73 -3.39
C GLY A 20 1.08 -11.30 -3.84
N TRP A 21 0.17 -10.63 -4.55
CA TRP A 21 0.32 -9.24 -4.99
C TRP A 21 0.01 -8.21 -3.88
N VAL A 22 -0.62 -8.62 -2.78
CA VAL A 22 -1.09 -7.68 -1.72
C VAL A 22 0.06 -6.95 -1.04
N ASP A 23 1.19 -7.62 -0.80
CA ASP A 23 2.36 -6.97 -0.20
C ASP A 23 2.95 -5.89 -1.12
N ALA A 24 2.99 -6.16 -2.43
CA ALA A 24 3.39 -5.17 -3.42
C ALA A 24 2.40 -4.00 -3.49
N ALA A 25 1.09 -4.24 -3.32
CA ALA A 25 0.08 -3.18 -3.30
C ALA A 25 0.23 -2.27 -2.06
N PHE A 26 0.56 -2.83 -0.90
CA PHE A 26 0.93 -2.01 0.25
C PHE A 26 2.21 -1.21 0.01
N MET A 27 3.18 -1.76 -0.73
CA MET A 27 4.39 -1.04 -1.09
C MET A 27 4.10 0.12 -2.05
N VAL A 28 3.16 -0.01 -2.99
CA VAL A 28 2.70 1.09 -3.87
C VAL A 28 2.27 2.30 -3.03
N ILE A 29 1.44 2.10 -2.01
CA ILE A 29 0.98 3.18 -1.11
C ILE A 29 2.17 3.80 -0.35
N ARG A 30 3.16 3.00 0.06
CA ARG A 30 4.38 3.50 0.73
C ARG A 30 5.27 4.32 -0.20
N LEU A 31 5.41 3.91 -1.46
CA LEU A 31 6.16 4.66 -2.47
C LEU A 31 5.50 6.01 -2.79
N ILE A 32 4.16 6.06 -2.83
CA ILE A 32 3.43 7.33 -2.93
C ILE A 32 3.75 8.22 -1.73
N GLY A 33 3.77 7.66 -0.52
CA GLY A 33 4.21 8.37 0.69
C GLY A 33 5.67 8.84 0.65
N ALA A 34 6.52 8.20 -0.14
CA ALA A 34 7.91 8.60 -0.37
C ALA A 34 8.07 9.64 -1.51
N GLY A 35 6.98 10.07 -2.15
CA GLY A 35 6.97 11.12 -3.17
C GLY A 35 6.83 10.63 -4.62
N HIS A 36 6.65 9.33 -4.86
CA HIS A 36 6.37 8.81 -6.20
C HIS A 36 4.91 9.08 -6.61
N THR A 37 4.66 9.21 -7.91
CA THR A 37 3.28 9.23 -8.41
C THR A 37 2.67 7.81 -8.34
N PRO A 38 1.33 7.67 -8.26
CA PRO A 38 0.69 6.36 -8.32
C PRO A 38 1.12 5.51 -9.53
N GLN A 39 1.26 6.14 -10.70
CA GLN A 39 1.74 5.49 -11.91
C GLN A 39 3.18 4.96 -11.76
N GLN A 40 4.10 5.77 -11.22
CA GLN A 40 5.48 5.33 -10.98
C GLN A 40 5.54 4.16 -9.99
N ALA A 41 4.72 4.21 -8.95
CA ALA A 41 4.66 3.17 -7.94
C ALA A 41 4.11 1.85 -8.49
N GLU A 42 3.04 1.88 -9.28
CA GLU A 42 2.53 0.68 -9.96
C GLU A 42 3.50 0.15 -11.03
N GLN A 43 4.20 1.03 -11.74
CA GLN A 43 5.23 0.61 -12.71
C GLN A 43 6.39 -0.14 -12.03
N TRP A 44 6.79 0.28 -10.82
CA TRP A 44 7.73 -0.48 -10.01
C TRP A 44 7.16 -1.85 -9.61
N ALA A 45 5.90 -1.89 -9.16
CA ALA A 45 5.25 -3.14 -8.77
C ALA A 45 5.10 -4.11 -9.95
N ALA A 46 4.87 -3.60 -11.16
CA ALA A 46 4.80 -4.38 -12.39
C ALA A 46 6.10 -5.13 -12.75
N GLY A 47 7.24 -4.77 -12.14
CA GLY A 47 8.48 -5.53 -12.25
C GLY A 47 8.55 -6.78 -11.36
N LEU A 48 7.54 -7.04 -10.52
CA LEU A 48 7.49 -8.18 -9.60
C LEU A 48 6.59 -9.29 -10.14
N ASP A 49 7.09 -10.53 -10.16
CA ASP A 49 6.31 -11.69 -10.60
C ASP A 49 5.00 -11.86 -9.83
N CYS A 50 5.01 -11.55 -8.53
CA CYS A 50 3.81 -11.66 -7.69
C CYS A 50 2.71 -10.67 -8.08
N TRP A 51 3.03 -9.54 -8.70
CA TRP A 51 2.07 -8.50 -9.09
C TRP A 51 1.13 -8.94 -10.21
N ALA A 52 1.59 -9.86 -11.07
CA ALA A 52 0.81 -10.40 -12.19
C ALA A 52 -0.41 -11.21 -11.74
N GLY A 53 -0.46 -11.66 -10.48
CA GLY A 53 -1.55 -12.46 -9.94
C GLY A 53 -2.82 -11.68 -9.56
N GLY A 54 -2.83 -10.35 -9.64
CA GLY A 54 -4.00 -9.51 -9.35
C GLY A 54 -4.51 -8.80 -10.60
N THR A 55 -5.82 -8.76 -10.78
CA THR A 55 -6.44 -7.98 -11.88
C THR A 55 -6.39 -6.49 -11.59
N ASP A 56 -6.75 -5.68 -12.58
CA ASP A 56 -6.94 -4.26 -12.36
C ASP A 56 -8.10 -4.00 -11.36
N GLU A 57 -9.22 -4.72 -11.48
CA GLU A 57 -10.34 -4.60 -10.54
C GLU A 57 -9.94 -4.96 -9.10
N ASP A 58 -9.11 -5.99 -8.91
CA ASP A 58 -8.59 -6.38 -7.59
C ASP A 58 -7.79 -5.24 -6.95
N ARG A 59 -6.95 -4.56 -7.73
CA ARG A 59 -6.12 -3.43 -7.28
C ARG A 59 -6.98 -2.23 -6.90
N THR A 60 -8.01 -1.92 -7.69
CA THR A 60 -8.98 -0.86 -7.35
C THR A 60 -9.75 -1.21 -6.08
N ALA A 61 -10.24 -2.43 -5.95
CA ALA A 61 -10.96 -2.89 -4.76
C ALA A 61 -10.07 -2.82 -3.51
N PHE A 62 -8.81 -3.26 -3.62
CA PHE A 62 -7.83 -3.13 -2.56
C PHE A 62 -7.58 -1.67 -2.17
N ALA A 63 -7.35 -0.78 -3.14
CA ALA A 63 -7.09 0.63 -2.87
C ALA A 63 -8.26 1.27 -2.11
N CYS A 64 -9.49 1.04 -2.56
CA CYS A 64 -10.71 1.50 -1.89
C CYS A 64 -10.84 0.94 -0.46
N HIS A 65 -10.61 -0.35 -0.28
CA HIS A 65 -10.68 -1.00 1.02
C HIS A 65 -9.67 -0.39 2.01
N VAL A 66 -8.41 -0.25 1.60
CA VAL A 66 -7.35 0.30 2.45
C VAL A 66 -7.59 1.78 2.76
N ALA A 67 -8.11 2.55 1.80
CA ALA A 67 -8.52 3.94 2.02
C ALA A 67 -9.62 4.07 3.07
N GLY A 68 -10.65 3.21 3.00
CA GLY A 68 -11.72 3.16 4.00
C GLY A 68 -11.20 2.76 5.39
N LEU A 69 -10.41 1.68 5.45
CA LEU A 69 -9.83 1.17 6.69
C LEU A 69 -9.00 2.22 7.44
N TRP A 70 -8.09 2.91 6.75
CA TRP A 70 -7.28 3.95 7.39
C TRP A 70 -8.06 5.21 7.71
N SER A 71 -9.08 5.56 6.90
CA SER A 71 -9.97 6.68 7.22
C SER A 71 -10.75 6.42 8.52
N MET A 72 -11.25 5.20 8.71
CA MET A 72 -11.90 4.79 9.96
C MET A 72 -10.95 4.87 11.15
N ARG A 73 -9.72 4.34 11.03
CA ARG A 73 -8.72 4.40 12.11
C ARG A 73 -8.29 5.83 12.45
N ALA A 74 -8.17 6.69 11.45
CA ALA A 74 -7.88 8.10 11.64
C ALA A 74 -9.03 8.84 12.34
N ALA A 75 -10.28 8.44 12.12
CA ALA A 75 -11.43 9.00 12.84
C ALA A 75 -11.53 8.52 14.30
N GLN A 76 -10.94 7.36 14.63
CA GLN A 76 -10.97 6.77 15.97
C GLN A 76 -9.75 7.15 16.83
N SER A 77 -8.78 7.90 16.29
CA SER A 77 -7.57 8.27 17.03
C SER A 77 -7.00 9.61 16.56
N ASP A 78 -6.46 10.42 17.48
CA ASP A 78 -5.71 11.65 17.14
C ASP A 78 -4.29 11.36 16.62
N SER A 79 -4.07 10.17 16.05
CA SER A 79 -2.77 9.74 15.56
C SER A 79 -2.46 10.40 14.21
N LEU A 80 -1.49 11.32 14.19
CA LEU A 80 -0.95 11.89 12.96
C LEU A 80 -0.50 10.79 11.98
N ALA A 81 0.04 9.69 12.50
CA ALA A 81 0.45 8.55 11.69
C ALA A 81 -0.74 7.80 11.06
N ALA A 82 -1.91 7.76 11.70
CA ALA A 82 -3.13 7.21 11.11
C ALA A 82 -3.71 8.17 10.06
N GLN A 83 -3.72 9.47 10.35
CA GLN A 83 -4.18 10.52 9.42
C GLN A 83 -3.36 10.53 8.13
N ASN A 84 -2.03 10.46 8.24
CA ASN A 84 -1.13 10.40 7.09
C ASN A 84 -1.37 9.14 6.24
N ARG A 85 -1.52 7.97 6.87
CA ARG A 85 -1.84 6.72 6.16
C ARG A 85 -3.18 6.80 5.43
N ALA A 86 -4.18 7.42 6.06
CA ALA A 86 -5.48 7.62 5.44
C ALA A 86 -5.40 8.56 4.23
N ALA A 87 -4.62 9.64 4.32
CA ALA A 87 -4.41 10.55 3.19
C ALA A 87 -3.74 9.86 1.99
N LEU A 88 -2.66 9.10 2.24
CA LEU A 88 -1.95 8.37 1.19
C LEU A 88 -2.84 7.29 0.54
N ALA A 89 -3.55 6.51 1.35
CA ALA A 89 -4.44 5.47 0.83
C ALA A 89 -5.59 6.07 0.01
N ARG A 90 -6.18 7.20 0.45
CA ARG A 90 -7.20 7.92 -0.33
C ARG A 90 -6.65 8.47 -1.64
N SER A 91 -5.46 9.05 -1.64
CA SER A 91 -4.83 9.56 -2.86
C SER A 91 -4.65 8.46 -3.90
N TYR A 92 -4.20 7.27 -3.48
CA TYR A 92 -4.08 6.11 -4.37
C TYR A 92 -5.44 5.64 -4.88
N ALA A 93 -6.44 5.50 -4.00
CA ALA A 93 -7.79 5.10 -4.38
C ALA A 93 -8.45 6.09 -5.35
N THR A 94 -8.28 7.40 -5.13
CA THR A 94 -8.79 8.43 -6.05
C THR A 94 -8.18 8.27 -7.43
N TRP A 95 -6.87 8.07 -7.55
CA TRP A 95 -6.22 7.85 -8.85
C TRP A 95 -6.69 6.56 -9.55
N ARG A 96 -6.95 5.48 -8.81
CA ARG A 96 -7.48 4.21 -9.36
C ARG A 96 -8.93 4.32 -9.87
N LEU A 97 -9.67 5.32 -9.43
CA LEU A 97 -11.09 5.53 -9.76
C LEU A 97 -11.31 6.55 -10.88
N THR A 98 -10.25 7.21 -11.36
CA THR A 98 -10.26 8.15 -12.49
C THR A 98 -9.83 7.47 -13.77
#